data_AF-A0A978VJL9-F1
#
_entry.id   AF-A0A978VJL9-F1
#
_cell.length_a   1.000
_cell.length_b   1.000
_cell.length_c   1.000
_cell.angle_alpha   90.00
_cell.angle_beta   90.00
_cell.angle_gamma   90.00
#
_symmetry.space_group_name_H-M   'P 1'
#
loop_
_entity.id
_entity.type
_entity.pdbx_description
1 polymer ?
#
loop_
_entity_poly.entity_id
_entity_poly.type
_entity_poly.pdbx_seq_one_letter_code
_entity_poly.pdbx_strand_id
1 'polypeptide(L)'
;MSRKVKFETPEKPDLVLGLLRDRGFTNTHISRLVKMCPFLLLVIVEKTLLPKLEFYRSIGLSGLDLVRVVSWNPSLLTRSLEKCIIPCYDILEVVLKNDEKVAKFFGRSSWVLLRDMLNSFAVNVSILRSLGVPQSFISVLVTCHPVVACRRTSEFEKDVEKVISMGFNPLKITFISALHVIYSVGESSWVQKKEIYKKCGWTEETLGGI
;
A
#
# COMPACT_ATOMS: atom_id res chain seq x y z
N MET A 1 27.46 8.21 10.31
CA MET A 1 26.64 7.91 11.50
C MET A 1 25.48 8.90 11.56
N SER A 2 24.24 8.42 11.72
CA SER A 2 23.02 9.26 11.72
C SER A 2 22.85 9.94 13.08
N ARG A 3 22.82 11.28 13.11
CA ARG A 3 22.71 12.16 14.30
C ARG A 3 21.37 12.09 15.07
N LYS A 4 20.52 11.09 14.84
CA LYS A 4 19.10 11.12 15.29
C LYS A 4 18.76 10.30 16.53
N VAL A 5 19.68 9.46 17.02
CA VAL A 5 19.42 8.60 18.20
C VAL A 5 20.65 8.60 19.10
N LYS A 6 20.46 8.84 20.40
CA LYS A 6 21.48 8.65 21.43
C LYS A 6 21.26 7.28 22.07
N PHE A 7 22.31 6.48 22.18
CA PHE A 7 22.28 5.17 22.80
C PHE A 7 22.90 5.26 24.20
N GLU A 8 22.24 4.68 25.20
CA GLU A 8 22.80 4.54 26.56
C GLU A 8 23.79 3.36 26.62
N THR A 9 23.52 2.28 25.87
CA THR A 9 24.42 1.12 25.69
C THR A 9 24.31 0.55 24.26
N PRO A 10 25.36 -0.10 23.72
CA PRO A 10 25.36 -0.65 22.35
C PRO A 10 24.58 -1.98 22.20
N GLU A 11 24.24 -2.64 23.31
CA GLU A 11 23.65 -4.00 23.32
C GLU A 11 22.31 -4.08 22.58
N LYS A 12 21.44 -3.07 22.74
CA LYS A 12 20.11 -3.05 22.09
C LYS A 12 20.21 -2.92 20.56
N PRO A 13 20.98 -1.96 20.01
CA PRO A 13 21.24 -1.90 18.58
C PRO A 13 21.84 -3.19 18.01
N ASP A 14 22.82 -3.80 18.67
CA ASP A 14 23.51 -4.97 18.14
C ASP A 14 22.58 -6.20 18.02
N LEU A 15 21.68 -6.40 18.98
CA LEU A 15 20.66 -7.45 18.90
C LEU A 15 19.68 -7.23 17.74
N VAL A 16 19.24 -5.99 17.52
CA VAL A 16 18.36 -5.65 16.38
C VAL A 16 19.07 -5.93 15.05
N LEU A 17 20.33 -5.51 14.93
CA LEU A 17 21.14 -5.71 13.73
C LEU A 17 21.41 -7.20 13.48
N GLY A 18 21.72 -7.97 14.54
CA GLY A 18 21.89 -9.42 14.50
C GLY A 18 20.65 -10.11 13.95
N LEU A 19 19.49 -9.86 14.56
CA LEU A 19 18.22 -10.46 14.12
C LEU A 19 17.90 -10.15 12.65
N LEU A 20 18.12 -8.91 12.21
CA LEU A 20 17.89 -8.55 10.81
C LEU A 20 18.83 -9.33 9.87
N ARG A 21 20.10 -9.51 10.23
CA ARG A 21 21.04 -10.34 9.43
C ARG A 21 20.60 -11.79 9.39
N ASP A 22 20.19 -12.36 10.51
CA ASP A 22 19.70 -13.74 10.61
C ASP A 22 18.44 -13.97 9.77
N ARG A 23 17.69 -12.90 9.50
CA ARG A 23 16.50 -12.89 8.65
C ARG A 23 16.79 -12.53 7.19
N GLY A 24 18.07 -12.48 6.81
CA GLY A 24 18.53 -12.31 5.43
C GLY A 24 18.72 -10.85 4.98
N PHE A 25 18.66 -9.88 5.89
CA PHE A 25 18.94 -8.49 5.53
C PHE A 25 20.44 -8.25 5.39
N THR A 26 20.87 -7.76 4.23
CA THR A 26 22.26 -7.34 3.99
C THR A 26 22.58 -6.05 4.72
N ASN A 27 23.88 -5.76 4.90
CA ASN A 27 24.32 -4.49 5.49
C ASN A 27 23.77 -3.26 4.73
N THR A 28 23.57 -3.37 3.41
CA THR A 28 22.94 -2.32 2.58
C THR A 28 21.47 -2.12 2.93
N HIS A 29 20.70 -3.20 3.08
CA HIS A 29 19.30 -3.13 3.52
C HIS A 29 19.19 -2.52 4.90
N ILE A 30 19.99 -3.01 5.84
CA ILE A 30 20.02 -2.54 7.23
C ILE A 30 20.39 -1.05 7.31
N SER A 31 21.43 -0.62 6.60
CA SER A 31 21.85 0.79 6.54
C SER A 31 20.72 1.70 6.05
N ARG A 32 19.98 1.28 5.01
CA ARG A 32 18.80 2.00 4.52
C ARG A 32 17.70 2.08 5.59
N LEU A 33 17.37 0.95 6.22
CA LEU A 33 16.34 0.89 7.28
C LEU A 33 16.67 1.83 8.44
N VAL A 34 17.89 1.78 8.96
CA VAL A 34 18.35 2.64 10.06
C VAL A 34 18.34 4.11 9.66
N LYS A 35 18.68 4.44 8.41
CA LYS A 35 18.62 5.83 7.92
C LYS A 35 17.19 6.36 7.88
N MET A 36 16.22 5.53 7.46
CA MET A 36 14.81 5.90 7.38
C MET A 36 14.09 5.88 8.73
N CYS A 37 14.44 4.92 9.59
CA CYS A 37 13.75 4.62 10.84
C CYS A 37 14.78 4.33 11.94
N PRO A 38 15.52 5.34 12.43
CA PRO A 38 16.61 5.11 13.37
C PRO A 38 16.12 4.61 14.74
N PHE A 39 14.85 4.89 15.10
CA PHE A 39 14.20 4.36 16.30
C PHE A 39 14.07 2.82 16.30
N LEU A 40 14.19 2.16 15.15
CA LEU A 40 14.20 0.70 15.07
C LEU A 40 15.32 0.10 15.92
N LEU A 41 16.44 0.81 16.11
CA LEU A 41 17.56 0.36 16.94
C LEU A 41 17.30 0.46 18.45
N LEU A 42 16.18 1.06 18.86
CA LEU A 42 15.80 1.22 20.26
C LEU A 42 14.73 0.21 20.71
N VAL A 43 14.22 -0.61 19.79
CA VAL A 43 13.12 -1.53 20.11
C VAL A 43 13.64 -2.73 20.89
N ILE A 44 12.77 -3.29 21.74
CA ILE A 44 13.04 -4.56 22.40
C ILE A 44 12.77 -5.67 21.39
N VAL A 45 13.79 -6.45 21.06
CA VAL A 45 13.75 -7.43 19.97
C VAL A 45 12.64 -8.46 20.21
N GLU A 46 12.62 -9.06 21.39
CA GLU A 46 11.74 -10.17 21.77
C GLU A 46 10.28 -9.73 21.88
N LYS A 47 10.05 -8.47 22.28
CA LYS A 47 8.71 -7.92 22.50
C LYS A 47 8.11 -7.25 21.28
N THR A 48 8.94 -6.72 20.38
CA THR A 48 8.47 -5.83 19.31
C THR A 48 8.82 -6.34 17.92
N LEU A 49 10.08 -6.70 17.68
CA LEU A 49 10.54 -7.01 16.33
C LEU A 49 10.25 -8.47 15.97
N LEU A 50 10.61 -9.40 16.85
CA LEU A 50 10.42 -10.83 16.63
C LEU A 50 8.95 -11.20 16.37
N PRO A 51 7.96 -10.76 17.19
CA PRO A 51 6.55 -11.08 16.93
C PRO A 51 6.06 -10.60 15.55
N LYS A 52 6.54 -9.45 15.06
CA LYS A 52 6.18 -8.95 13.73
C LYS A 52 6.75 -9.83 12.61
N LEU A 53 8.02 -10.22 12.73
CA LEU A 53 8.67 -11.07 11.73
C LEU A 53 8.02 -12.47 11.70
N GLU A 54 7.62 -13.00 12.85
CA GLU A 54 6.89 -14.27 12.93
C GLU A 54 5.48 -14.16 12.33
N PHE A 55 4.78 -13.06 12.58
CA PHE A 55 3.49 -12.78 11.93
C PHE A 55 3.63 -12.70 10.40
N TYR A 56 4.62 -11.98 9.89
CA TYR A 56 4.83 -11.92 8.44
C TYR A 56 5.12 -13.30 7.85
N ARG A 57 5.91 -14.11 8.54
CA ARG A 57 6.18 -15.49 8.15
C ARG A 57 4.89 -16.33 8.14
N SER A 58 4.00 -16.18 9.12
CA SER A 58 2.75 -16.95 9.16
C SER A 58 1.79 -16.63 8.02
N ILE A 59 1.88 -15.42 7.44
CA ILE A 59 1.07 -15.01 6.28
C ILE A 59 1.83 -15.15 4.94
N GLY A 60 2.89 -15.96 4.91
CA GLY A 60 3.66 -16.27 3.71
C GLY A 60 4.69 -15.20 3.29
N LEU A 61 4.83 -14.10 4.03
CA LEU A 61 5.84 -13.06 3.75
C LEU A 61 7.14 -13.37 4.50
N SER A 62 8.05 -14.10 3.85
CA SER A 62 9.33 -14.53 4.44
C SER A 62 10.52 -14.40 3.47
N GLY A 63 11.73 -14.66 3.97
CA GLY A 63 12.96 -14.69 3.16
C GLY A 63 13.19 -13.41 2.34
N LEU A 64 13.53 -13.58 1.06
CA LEU A 64 13.83 -12.47 0.15
C LEU A 64 12.62 -11.55 -0.09
N ASP A 65 11.40 -12.09 -0.08
CA ASP A 65 10.20 -11.27 -0.27
C ASP A 65 9.98 -10.35 0.93
N LEU A 66 10.14 -10.85 2.16
CA LEU A 66 10.10 -10.03 3.37
C LEU A 66 11.16 -8.92 3.32
N VAL A 67 12.40 -9.27 2.97
CA VAL A 67 13.51 -8.31 2.86
C VAL A 67 13.19 -7.23 1.83
N ARG A 68 12.67 -7.60 0.64
CA ARG A 68 12.28 -6.66 -0.42
C ARG A 68 11.18 -5.71 0.05
N VAL A 69 10.12 -6.26 0.63
CA VAL A 69 8.94 -5.51 1.09
C VAL A 69 9.29 -4.55 2.22
N VAL A 70 10.00 -5.02 3.25
CA VAL A 70 10.40 -4.19 4.39
C VAL A 70 11.41 -3.11 3.99
N SER A 71 12.32 -3.42 3.06
CA SER A 71 13.29 -2.43 2.55
C SER A 71 12.61 -1.29 1.79
N TRP A 72 11.48 -1.57 1.13
CA TRP A 72 10.66 -0.56 0.44
C TRP A 72 9.71 0.17 1.40
N ASN A 73 9.12 -0.56 2.34
CA ASN A 73 8.18 -0.04 3.32
C ASN A 73 8.61 -0.38 4.76
N PRO A 74 9.53 0.41 5.35
CA PRO A 74 10.00 0.19 6.72
C PRO A 74 8.91 0.36 7.79
N SER A 75 7.75 0.92 7.43
CA SER A 75 6.63 1.11 8.36
C SER A 75 6.09 -0.21 8.91
N LEU A 76 6.29 -1.31 8.19
CA LEU A 76 5.98 -2.66 8.62
C LEU A 76 6.76 -3.06 9.89
N LEU A 77 7.97 -2.54 10.08
CA LEU A 77 8.72 -2.81 11.32
C LEU A 77 8.43 -1.79 12.43
N THR A 78 7.87 -0.63 12.12
CA THR A 78 7.71 0.46 13.10
C THR A 78 6.28 0.65 13.61
N ARG A 79 5.25 0.22 12.88
CA ARG A 79 3.84 0.24 13.33
C ARG A 79 3.55 -0.81 14.41
N SER A 80 2.49 -0.63 15.20
CA SER A 80 2.04 -1.66 16.14
C SER A 80 1.53 -2.87 15.37
N LEU A 81 1.94 -4.06 15.83
CA LEU A 81 1.47 -5.31 15.26
C LEU A 81 -0.04 -5.46 15.50
N GLU A 82 -0.45 -5.27 16.74
CA GLU A 82 -1.79 -5.53 17.27
C GLU A 82 -2.80 -4.45 16.86
N LYS A 83 -2.39 -3.18 16.86
CA LYS A 83 -3.30 -2.05 16.60
C LYS A 83 -3.35 -1.62 15.14
N CYS A 84 -2.47 -2.14 14.29
CA CYS A 84 -2.37 -1.68 12.89
C CYS A 84 -2.17 -2.82 11.91
N ILE A 85 -1.10 -3.61 12.06
CA ILE A 85 -0.75 -4.62 11.04
C ILE A 85 -1.77 -5.77 10.99
N ILE A 86 -2.12 -6.35 12.13
CA ILE A 86 -3.12 -7.43 12.24
C ILE A 86 -4.50 -6.94 11.76
N PRO A 87 -5.05 -5.80 12.25
CA PRO A 87 -6.31 -5.29 11.73
C PRO A 87 -6.32 -5.03 10.22
N CYS A 88 -5.22 -4.53 9.65
CA CYS A 88 -5.11 -4.37 8.20
C CYS A 88 -5.13 -5.72 7.48
N TYR A 89 -4.41 -6.71 8.02
CA TYR A 89 -4.42 -8.08 7.49
C TYR A 89 -5.82 -8.68 7.52
N ASP A 90 -6.53 -8.61 8.64
CA ASP A 90 -7.88 -9.21 8.79
C ASP A 90 -8.86 -8.63 7.77
N ILE A 91 -8.83 -7.31 7.56
CA ILE A 91 -9.65 -6.65 6.53
C ILE A 91 -9.28 -7.13 5.12
N LEU A 92 -7.98 -7.24 4.83
CA LEU A 92 -7.49 -7.68 3.53
C LEU A 92 -7.81 -9.16 3.27
N GLU A 93 -7.72 -10.01 4.29
CA GLU A 93 -7.98 -11.44 4.23
C GLU A 93 -9.45 -11.70 3.87
N VAL A 94 -10.39 -10.95 4.46
CA VAL A 94 -11.82 -11.00 4.10
C VAL A 94 -12.06 -10.65 2.61
N VAL A 95 -11.33 -9.68 2.06
CA VAL A 95 -11.53 -9.19 0.68
C VAL A 95 -10.78 -10.05 -0.35
N LEU A 96 -9.55 -10.44 -0.05
CA LEU A 96 -8.64 -11.11 -0.99
C LEU A 96 -8.68 -12.63 -0.88
N LYS A 97 -8.99 -13.17 0.31
CA LYS A 97 -9.04 -14.60 0.65
C LYS A 97 -7.81 -15.38 0.17
N ASN A 98 -6.65 -14.73 0.21
CA ASN A 98 -5.40 -15.25 -0.33
C ASN A 98 -4.21 -14.47 0.25
N ASP A 99 -3.39 -15.15 1.05
CA ASP A 99 -2.27 -14.54 1.78
C ASP A 99 -1.20 -13.97 0.85
N GLU A 100 -0.93 -14.61 -0.30
CA GLU A 100 0.02 -14.10 -1.29
C GLU A 100 -0.41 -12.73 -1.84
N LYS A 101 -1.72 -12.53 -2.04
CA LYS A 101 -2.28 -11.24 -2.45
C LYS A 101 -2.19 -10.21 -1.33
N VAL A 102 -2.37 -10.61 -0.07
CA VAL A 102 -2.18 -9.73 1.08
C VAL A 102 -0.71 -9.29 1.20
N ALA A 103 0.24 -10.22 1.02
CA ALA A 103 1.65 -9.92 0.97
C ALA A 103 2.01 -8.94 -0.17
N LYS A 104 1.41 -9.12 -1.36
CA LYS A 104 1.53 -8.17 -2.48
C LYS A 104 1.02 -6.77 -2.13
N PHE A 105 -0.10 -6.68 -1.41
CA PHE A 105 -0.62 -5.40 -0.91
C PHE A 105 0.40 -4.71 0.00
N PHE A 106 0.96 -5.42 1.00
CA PHE A 106 1.96 -4.83 1.90
C PHE A 106 3.22 -4.39 1.16
N GLY A 107 3.64 -5.13 0.12
CA GLY A 107 4.79 -4.79 -0.71
C GLY A 107 4.63 -3.54 -1.57
N ARG A 108 3.40 -3.17 -1.93
CA ARG A 108 3.13 -1.97 -2.75
C ARG A 108 2.57 -0.79 -1.97
N SER A 109 2.24 -1.01 -0.70
CA SER A 109 1.64 0.02 0.14
C SER A 109 2.68 0.94 0.77
N SER A 110 2.34 2.22 0.91
CA SER A 110 3.15 3.18 1.65
C SER A 110 2.69 3.29 3.11
N TRP A 111 3.50 3.94 3.94
CA TRP A 111 3.23 4.19 5.36
C TRP A 111 1.91 4.93 5.68
N VAL A 112 1.40 5.74 4.74
CA VAL A 112 0.15 6.52 4.89
C VAL A 112 -1.06 5.63 4.65
N LEU A 113 -0.93 4.68 3.72
CA LEU A 113 -2.02 3.80 3.32
C LEU A 113 -2.50 2.88 4.44
N LEU A 114 -1.59 2.39 5.31
CA LEU A 114 -2.00 1.54 6.43
C LEU A 114 -2.91 2.26 7.45
N ARG A 115 -2.80 3.59 7.56
CA ARG A 115 -3.69 4.37 8.43
C ARG A 115 -5.03 4.60 7.73
N ASP A 116 -5.00 5.04 6.48
CA ASP A 116 -6.20 5.39 5.72
C ASP A 116 -7.07 4.15 5.44
N MET A 117 -6.41 3.01 5.22
CA MET A 117 -7.04 1.70 5.04
C MET A 117 -8.07 1.39 6.14
N LEU A 118 -7.71 1.60 7.40
CA LEU A 118 -8.59 1.26 8.53
C LEU A 118 -9.89 2.08 8.54
N ASN A 119 -9.91 3.24 7.85
CA ASN A 119 -11.05 4.15 7.86
C ASN A 119 -11.90 4.07 6.58
N SER A 120 -11.29 3.90 5.41
CA SER A 120 -11.99 4.04 4.12
C SER A 120 -12.10 2.74 3.31
N PHE A 121 -11.19 1.78 3.50
CA PHE A 121 -11.04 0.66 2.58
C PHE A 121 -12.29 -0.22 2.47
N ALA A 122 -12.88 -0.59 3.61
CA ALA A 122 -14.07 -1.43 3.63
C ALA A 122 -15.26 -0.78 2.91
N VAL A 123 -15.43 0.54 3.10
CA VAL A 123 -16.49 1.32 2.44
C VAL A 123 -16.25 1.39 0.93
N ASN A 124 -15.02 1.68 0.50
CA ASN A 124 -14.66 1.74 -0.91
C ASN A 124 -14.88 0.39 -1.63
N VAL A 125 -14.51 -0.72 -0.98
CA VAL A 125 -14.79 -2.08 -1.50
C VAL A 125 -16.29 -2.34 -1.59
N SER A 126 -17.07 -1.86 -0.62
CA SER A 126 -18.54 -1.98 -0.67
C SER A 126 -19.15 -1.19 -1.83
N ILE A 127 -18.65 0.01 -2.11
CA ILE A 127 -19.08 0.82 -3.27
C ILE A 127 -18.81 0.08 -4.59
N LEU A 128 -17.62 -0.50 -4.75
CA LEU A 128 -17.32 -1.28 -5.95
C LEU A 128 -18.25 -2.51 -6.10
N ARG A 129 -18.56 -3.18 -4.98
CA ARG A 129 -19.49 -4.32 -4.97
C ARG A 129 -20.91 -3.89 -5.34
N SER A 130 -21.41 -2.76 -4.83
CA SER A 130 -22.76 -2.28 -5.15
C SER A 130 -22.90 -1.87 -6.62
N LEU A 131 -21.81 -1.44 -7.26
CA LEU A 131 -21.72 -1.19 -8.70
C LEU A 131 -21.56 -2.47 -9.54
N GLY A 132 -21.54 -3.64 -8.92
CA GLY A 132 -21.40 -4.93 -9.60
C GLY A 132 -19.99 -5.25 -10.07
N VAL A 133 -18.96 -4.50 -9.65
CA VAL A 133 -17.57 -4.74 -10.08
C VAL A 133 -17.15 -6.18 -9.68
N PRO A 134 -16.71 -7.00 -10.65
CA PRO A 134 -16.28 -8.38 -10.37
C PRO A 134 -15.20 -8.46 -9.29
N GLN A 135 -15.28 -9.48 -8.43
CA GLN A 135 -14.30 -9.64 -7.35
C GLN A 135 -12.85 -9.79 -7.83
N SER A 136 -12.66 -10.40 -9.00
CA SER A 136 -11.33 -10.47 -9.63
C SER A 136 -10.76 -9.07 -9.92
N PHE A 137 -11.59 -8.09 -10.25
CA PHE A 137 -11.16 -6.73 -10.58
C PHE A 137 -10.90 -5.91 -9.32
N ILE A 138 -11.75 -6.07 -8.29
CA ILE A 138 -11.50 -5.50 -6.95
C ILE A 138 -10.16 -6.04 -6.43
N SER A 139 -9.91 -7.34 -6.57
CA SER A 139 -8.64 -7.94 -6.20
C SER A 139 -7.44 -7.34 -6.94
N VAL A 140 -7.58 -7.00 -8.23
CA VAL A 140 -6.54 -6.29 -9.00
C VAL A 140 -6.34 -4.88 -8.45
N LEU A 141 -7.40 -4.11 -8.20
CA LEU A 141 -7.29 -2.75 -7.64
C LEU A 141 -6.54 -2.77 -6.31
N VAL A 142 -6.93 -3.66 -5.39
CA VAL A 142 -6.32 -3.77 -4.06
C VAL A 142 -4.85 -4.15 -4.17
N THR A 143 -4.50 -5.15 -4.98
CA THR A 143 -3.12 -5.68 -5.04
C THR A 143 -2.18 -4.85 -5.90
N CYS A 144 -2.67 -4.14 -6.93
CA CYS A 144 -1.85 -3.35 -7.85
C CYS A 144 -1.88 -1.86 -7.57
N HIS A 145 -3.00 -1.34 -7.05
CA HIS A 145 -3.24 0.07 -6.82
C HIS A 145 -3.79 0.33 -5.39
N PRO A 146 -3.07 -0.12 -4.34
CA PRO A 146 -3.55 -0.03 -2.96
C PRO A 146 -3.86 1.41 -2.52
N VAL A 147 -3.17 2.38 -3.12
CA VAL A 147 -3.39 3.82 -2.89
C VAL A 147 -4.79 4.29 -3.30
N VAL A 148 -5.35 3.69 -4.35
CA VAL A 148 -6.68 4.01 -4.86
C VAL A 148 -7.73 3.34 -3.97
N ALA A 149 -7.52 2.05 -3.64
CA ALA A 149 -8.42 1.29 -2.78
C ALA A 149 -8.55 1.90 -1.36
N CYS A 150 -7.48 2.50 -0.84
CA CYS A 150 -7.46 3.14 0.48
C CYS A 150 -7.69 4.67 0.44
N ARG A 151 -8.05 5.24 -0.71
CA ARG A 151 -8.34 6.68 -0.82
C ARG A 151 -9.48 7.07 0.13
N ARG A 152 -9.51 8.32 0.59
CA ARG A 152 -10.65 8.82 1.40
C ARG A 152 -11.95 8.60 0.63
N THR A 153 -12.96 8.05 1.30
CA THR A 153 -14.21 7.61 0.66
C THR A 153 -14.86 8.71 -0.17
N SER A 154 -14.94 9.93 0.36
CA SER A 154 -15.54 11.06 -0.36
C SER A 154 -14.76 11.51 -1.61
N GLU A 155 -13.47 11.21 -1.71
CA GLU A 155 -12.69 11.43 -2.94
C GLU A 155 -12.79 10.22 -3.87
N PHE A 156 -12.86 9.01 -3.32
CA PHE A 156 -13.03 7.78 -4.08
C PHE A 156 -14.38 7.74 -4.82
N GLU A 157 -15.47 8.18 -4.17
CA GLU A 157 -16.79 8.30 -4.79
C GLU A 157 -16.77 9.24 -6.00
N LYS A 158 -16.12 10.41 -5.86
CA LYS A 158 -15.95 11.36 -6.97
C LYS A 158 -15.15 10.76 -8.12
N ASP A 159 -14.08 10.03 -7.82
CA ASP A 159 -13.28 9.37 -8.85
C ASP A 159 -14.12 8.30 -9.58
N VAL A 160 -14.92 7.52 -8.84
CA VAL A 160 -15.84 6.50 -9.39
C VAL A 160 -16.91 7.13 -10.27
N GLU A 161 -17.60 8.17 -9.80
CA GLU A 161 -18.61 8.92 -10.58
C GLU A 161 -18.01 9.49 -11.86
N LYS A 162 -16.80 10.05 -11.77
CA LYS A 162 -16.06 10.56 -12.92
C LYS A 162 -15.76 9.46 -13.93
N VAL A 163 -15.24 8.31 -13.48
CA VAL A 163 -14.97 7.17 -14.38
C VAL A 163 -16.25 6.65 -15.04
N ILE A 164 -17.37 6.57 -14.32
CA ILE A 164 -18.67 6.16 -14.88
C ILE A 164 -19.18 7.19 -15.90
N SER A 165 -19.12 8.48 -15.59
CA SER A 165 -19.56 9.55 -16.52
C SER A 165 -18.72 9.63 -17.80
N MET A 166 -17.48 9.13 -17.76
CA MET A 166 -16.63 8.95 -18.95
C MET A 166 -17.00 7.71 -19.79
N GLY A 167 -17.98 6.91 -19.37
CA GLY A 167 -18.46 5.75 -20.12
C GLY A 167 -17.78 4.42 -19.79
N PHE A 168 -16.86 4.38 -18.81
CA PHE A 168 -16.23 3.12 -18.41
C PHE A 168 -17.22 2.22 -17.67
N ASN A 169 -17.39 1.00 -18.19
CA ASN A 169 -18.28 0.01 -17.61
C ASN A 169 -17.63 -0.68 -16.38
N PRO A 170 -18.24 -0.63 -15.17
CA PRO A 170 -17.76 -1.31 -13.96
C PRO A 170 -17.53 -2.82 -14.11
N LEU A 171 -18.18 -3.45 -15.10
CA LEU A 171 -18.07 -4.88 -15.41
C LEU A 171 -16.89 -5.22 -16.34
N LYS A 172 -16.06 -4.25 -16.72
CA LYS A 172 -14.84 -4.45 -17.52
C LYS A 172 -13.60 -4.03 -16.72
N ILE A 173 -12.49 -4.75 -16.91
CA ILE A 173 -11.24 -4.48 -16.17
C ILE A 173 -10.66 -3.08 -16.45
N THR A 174 -10.96 -2.50 -17.61
CA THR A 174 -10.58 -1.13 -17.96
C THR A 174 -11.11 -0.09 -16.97
N PHE A 175 -12.20 -0.37 -16.25
CA PHE A 175 -12.68 0.45 -15.16
C PHE A 175 -11.64 0.65 -14.04
N ILE A 176 -10.92 -0.41 -13.68
CA ILE A 176 -9.84 -0.34 -12.66
C ILE A 176 -8.67 0.49 -13.16
N SER A 177 -8.31 0.35 -14.44
CA SER A 177 -7.27 1.16 -15.07
C SER A 177 -7.66 2.64 -15.08
N ALA A 178 -8.90 2.96 -15.44
CA ALA A 178 -9.41 4.33 -15.43
C ALA A 178 -9.40 4.94 -14.02
N LEU A 179 -9.85 4.21 -13.00
CA LEU A 179 -9.77 4.66 -11.61
C LEU A 179 -8.34 5.00 -11.18
N HIS A 180 -7.37 4.16 -11.54
CA HIS A 180 -5.97 4.43 -11.25
C HIS A 180 -5.45 5.68 -11.98
N VAL A 181 -5.85 5.89 -13.24
CA VAL A 181 -5.49 7.09 -14.00
C VAL A 181 -6.09 8.34 -13.37
N ILE A 182 -7.37 8.33 -13.02
CA ILE A 182 -8.04 9.47 -12.37
C ILE A 182 -7.39 9.81 -11.02
N TYR A 183 -7.08 8.79 -10.21
CA TYR A 183 -6.32 9.00 -8.98
C TYR A 183 -4.96 9.67 -9.23
N SER A 184 -4.23 9.19 -10.25
CA SER A 184 -2.86 9.63 -10.55
C SER A 184 -2.82 11.01 -11.20
N VAL A 185 -3.82 11.33 -12.00
CA VAL A 185 -3.97 12.61 -12.70
C VAL A 185 -4.93 13.45 -11.88
N GLY A 186 -4.42 14.07 -10.80
CA GLY A 186 -5.22 14.96 -9.95
C GLY A 186 -5.98 16.02 -10.75
N GLU A 187 -7.07 16.55 -10.18
CA GLU A 187 -8.06 17.39 -10.87
C GLU A 187 -7.44 18.50 -11.76
N SER A 188 -6.44 19.20 -11.23
CA SER A 188 -5.74 20.28 -11.94
C SER A 188 -4.94 19.80 -13.16
N SER A 189 -4.29 18.63 -13.04
CA SER A 189 -3.55 18.00 -14.15
C SER A 189 -4.50 17.44 -15.20
N TRP A 190 -5.70 17.00 -14.80
CA TRP A 190 -6.72 16.48 -15.71
C TRP A 190 -7.28 17.59 -16.60
N VAL A 191 -7.67 18.72 -16.01
CA VAL A 191 -8.14 19.90 -16.75
C VAL A 191 -7.08 20.37 -17.73
N GLN A 192 -5.82 20.49 -17.28
CA GLN A 192 -4.72 20.95 -18.14
C GLN A 192 -4.44 19.98 -19.29
N LYS A 193 -4.48 18.66 -19.05
CA LYS A 193 -4.33 17.66 -20.12
C LYS A 193 -5.50 17.69 -21.11
N LYS A 194 -6.76 17.81 -20.64
CA LYS A 194 -7.92 17.97 -21.52
C LYS A 194 -7.78 19.19 -22.43
N GLU A 195 -7.35 20.33 -21.88
CA GLU A 195 -7.12 21.55 -22.66
C GLU A 195 -6.00 21.39 -23.68
N ILE A 196 -4.92 20.67 -23.33
CA ILE A 196 -3.85 20.33 -24.29
C ILE A 196 -4.39 19.44 -25.42
N TYR A 197 -5.14 18.38 -25.10
CA TYR A 197 -5.69 17.49 -26.12
C TYR A 197 -6.70 18.21 -27.04
N LYS A 198 -7.55 19.09 -26.50
CA LYS A 198 -8.42 19.96 -27.31
C LYS A 198 -7.62 20.86 -28.24
N LYS A 199 -6.55 21.49 -27.74
CA LYS A 199 -5.63 22.30 -28.57
C LYS A 199 -4.91 21.46 -29.64
N CYS A 200 -4.68 20.17 -29.38
CA CYS A 200 -4.12 19.21 -30.33
C CYS A 200 -5.17 18.60 -31.28
N GLY A 201 -6.41 19.10 -31.29
CA GLY A 201 -7.45 18.69 -32.25
C GLY A 201 -8.23 17.43 -31.88
N TRP A 202 -8.10 16.94 -30.64
CA TRP A 202 -8.87 15.78 -30.16
C TRP A 202 -10.25 16.24 -29.66
N THR A 203 -11.30 15.56 -30.12
CA THR A 203 -12.70 15.88 -29.78
C THR A 203 -13.18 15.06 -28.58
N GLU A 204 -14.29 15.47 -27.93
CA GLU A 204 -14.79 14.72 -26.76
C GLU A 204 -15.18 13.27 -27.10
N GLU A 205 -15.55 12.99 -28.36
CA GLU A 205 -15.84 11.63 -28.86
C GLU A 205 -14.61 10.72 -28.92
N THR A 206 -13.42 11.27 -29.18
CA THR A 206 -12.15 10.50 -29.19
C THR A 206 -11.58 10.29 -27.79
N LEU A 207 -11.97 11.13 -26.82
CA LEU A 207 -11.54 11.02 -25.42
C LEU A 207 -12.43 10.10 -24.56
N GLY A 208 -13.66 9.81 -24.98
CA GLY A 208 -14.57 8.88 -24.30
C GLY A 208 -14.51 7.42 -24.80
N GLY A 209 -13.68 7.14 -25.82
CA GLY A 209 -13.60 5.84 -26.49
C GLY A 209 -12.39 4.96 -26.13
N ILE A 210 -11.59 5.35 -25.14
CA ILE A 210 -10.37 4.62 -24.71
C ILE A 210 -10.63 3.96 -23.35
#